data_AF-A0A8C3S031-F1
#
_entry.id   AF-A0A8C3S031-F1
#
_cell.length_a   1.000
_cell.length_b   1.000
_cell.length_c   1.000
_cell.angle_alpha   90.00
_cell.angle_beta   90.00
_cell.angle_gamma   90.00
#
_symmetry.space_group_name_H-M   'P 1'
#
loop_
_entity.id
_entity.type
_entity.pdbx_description
1 polymer ?
#
loop_
_entity_poly.entity_id
_entity_poly.type
_entity_poly.pdbx_seq_one_letter_code
_entity_poly.pdbx_strand_id
1 'polypeptide(L)'
;MDPKKITELQALVDLYRQDPTLLRAKQLSFLRDSIESMGDTILCSVKHASAEKTFKEQGKQPEAAESEESDLEIEYDGVIEPDMDDPQEMGDEYLEITNEMIDQANRKMEHAFAALDEGELQKAIDLFTDAIRLNPQFTLLYVNRASVFVKLQKPNAAIRDCDRACELNPNSAQSYKWRGQAHMLLGHWEEAAQDFTMQSSVKTERL
;
A
#
# COMPACT_ATOMS: atom_id res chain seq x y z
N MET A 1 3.65 11.65 -31.56
CA MET A 1 2.84 12.36 -30.55
C MET A 1 1.87 13.27 -31.26
N ASP A 2 0.61 13.34 -30.81
CA ASP A 2 -0.38 14.24 -31.39
C ASP A 2 0.00 15.70 -31.12
N PRO A 3 -0.02 16.60 -32.13
CA PRO A 3 0.41 17.99 -31.96
C PRO A 3 -0.44 18.74 -30.93
N LYS A 4 -1.73 18.39 -30.82
CA LYS A 4 -2.64 18.95 -29.81
C LYS A 4 -2.20 18.66 -28.38
N LYS A 5 -1.76 17.42 -28.12
CA LYS A 5 -1.26 16.99 -26.80
C LYS A 5 0.02 17.72 -26.42
N ILE A 6 0.88 18.02 -27.41
CA ILE A 6 2.10 18.80 -27.18
C ILE A 6 1.75 20.24 -26.77
N THR A 7 0.77 20.86 -27.42
CA THR A 7 0.32 22.21 -27.06
C THR A 7 -0.32 22.27 -25.67
N GLU A 8 -1.11 21.25 -25.31
CA GLU A 8 -1.69 21.11 -23.96
C GLU A 8 -0.59 20.95 -22.89
N LEU A 9 0.43 20.15 -23.16
CA LEU A 9 1.59 19.99 -22.26
C LEU A 9 2.39 21.30 -22.12
N GLN A 10 2.60 22.04 -23.20
CA GLN A 10 3.30 23.34 -23.17
C GLN A 10 2.53 24.36 -22.32
N ALA A 11 1.22 24.45 -22.49
CA ALA A 11 0.38 25.34 -21.68
C ALA A 11 0.43 25.00 -20.18
N LEU A 12 0.45 23.70 -19.86
CA LEU A 12 0.59 23.23 -18.49
C LEU A 12 1.95 23.63 -17.87
N VAL A 13 3.04 23.47 -18.62
CA VAL A 13 4.40 23.88 -18.18
C VAL A 13 4.48 25.40 -17.95
N ASP A 14 3.89 26.20 -18.83
CA ASP A 14 3.87 27.66 -18.68
C ASP A 14 3.01 28.13 -17.49
N LEU A 15 1.97 27.37 -17.14
CA LEU A 15 1.16 27.61 -15.94
C LEU A 15 1.97 27.37 -14.66
N TYR A 16 2.75 26.28 -14.60
CA TYR A 16 3.62 26.01 -13.45
C TYR A 16 4.76 27.01 -13.30
N ARG A 17 5.27 27.55 -14.40
CA ARG A 17 6.27 28.63 -14.36
C ARG A 17 5.72 29.89 -13.71
N GLN A 18 4.41 30.14 -13.82
CA GLN A 18 3.73 31.28 -13.23
C GLN A 18 3.33 31.03 -11.76
N ASP A 19 2.90 29.82 -11.43
CA ASP A 19 2.54 29.45 -10.06
C ASP A 19 3.09 28.05 -9.67
N PRO A 20 4.25 28.00 -8.98
CA PRO A 20 4.84 26.75 -8.50
C PRO A 20 4.04 26.05 -7.41
N THR A 21 3.08 26.73 -6.77
CA THR A 21 2.31 26.14 -5.65
C THR A 21 1.26 25.14 -6.12
N LEU A 22 0.92 25.14 -7.41
CA LEU A 22 -0.06 24.23 -8.01
C LEU A 22 0.34 22.75 -7.90
N LEU A 23 1.64 22.43 -7.84
CA LEU A 23 2.13 21.06 -7.61
C LEU A 23 1.80 20.52 -6.21
N ARG A 24 1.42 21.40 -5.27
CA ARG A 24 0.96 21.02 -3.93
C ARG A 24 -0.52 20.66 -3.90
N ALA A 25 -1.26 20.87 -4.99
CA ALA A 25 -2.65 20.45 -5.07
C ALA A 25 -2.75 18.92 -5.12
N LYS A 26 -3.66 18.36 -4.31
CA LYS A 26 -3.85 16.90 -4.18
C LYS A 26 -4.16 16.19 -5.50
N GLN A 27 -4.77 16.89 -6.45
CA GLN A 27 -5.13 16.35 -7.77
C GLN A 27 -3.92 16.17 -8.71
N LEU A 28 -2.77 16.76 -8.37
CA LEU A 28 -1.58 16.80 -9.22
C LEU A 28 -0.39 16.07 -8.57
N SER A 29 -0.63 15.26 -7.53
CA SER A 29 0.43 14.48 -6.87
C SER A 29 1.16 13.56 -7.85
N PHE A 30 0.43 12.91 -8.75
CA PHE A 30 1.04 12.02 -9.76
C PHE A 30 2.09 12.71 -10.64
N LEU A 31 1.93 14.01 -10.95
CA LEU A 31 2.91 14.77 -11.72
C LEU A 31 4.16 15.07 -10.91
N ARG A 32 4.00 15.36 -9.61
CA ARG A 32 5.10 15.54 -8.68
C ARG A 32 5.92 14.26 -8.56
N ASP A 33 5.24 13.13 -8.29
CA ASP A 33 5.86 11.81 -8.14
C ASP A 33 6.60 11.41 -9.43
N SER A 34 6.03 11.74 -10.59
CA SER A 34 6.66 11.51 -11.90
C SER A 34 7.89 12.41 -12.12
N ILE A 35 7.85 13.68 -11.71
CA ILE A 35 8.99 14.62 -11.83
C ILE A 35 10.12 14.21 -10.88
N GLU A 36 9.81 13.80 -9.66
CA GLU A 36 10.77 13.31 -8.67
C GLU A 36 11.44 12.02 -9.17
N SER A 37 10.64 11.06 -9.64
CA SER A 37 11.15 9.82 -10.27
C SER A 37 12.04 10.10 -11.50
N MET A 38 11.64 11.03 -12.37
CA MET A 38 12.47 11.43 -13.51
C MET A 38 13.72 12.20 -13.07
N GLY A 39 13.63 13.02 -12.02
CA GLY A 39 14.75 13.76 -11.45
C GLY A 39 15.86 12.83 -10.97
N ASP A 40 15.51 11.78 -10.24
CA ASP A 40 16.44 10.73 -9.81
C ASP A 40 17.02 9.96 -10.98
N THR A 41 16.19 9.69 -12.00
CA THR A 41 16.63 9.01 -13.24
C THR A 41 17.62 9.87 -14.05
N ILE A 42 17.43 11.20 -14.10
CA ILE A 42 18.34 12.13 -14.78
C ILE A 42 19.62 12.34 -13.96
N LEU A 43 19.55 12.43 -12.63
CA LEU A 43 20.72 12.57 -11.77
C LEU A 43 21.63 11.34 -11.83
N CYS A 44 21.06 10.14 -11.93
CA CYS A 44 21.80 8.89 -12.15
C CYS A 44 22.45 8.84 -13.55
N SER A 45 21.82 9.43 -14.56
CA SER A 45 22.39 9.50 -15.93
C SER A 45 23.59 10.46 -16.02
N VAL A 46 23.57 11.58 -15.28
CA VAL A 46 24.67 12.58 -15.31
C VAL A 46 25.88 12.14 -14.47
N LYS A 47 25.70 11.34 -13.41
CA LYS A 47 26.80 10.86 -12.54
C LYS A 47 27.76 9.87 -13.21
N HIS A 48 27.40 9.27 -14.35
CA HIS A 48 28.28 8.36 -15.10
C HIS A 48 29.17 9.04 -16.14
N ALA A 49 29.10 10.37 -16.29
CA ALA A 49 29.87 11.10 -17.29
C ALA A 49 30.49 12.38 -16.72
N SER A 50 31.42 12.29 -15.77
CA SER A 50 32.57 13.20 -15.61
C SER A 50 33.37 12.84 -14.35
N ALA A 51 34.38 11.98 -14.54
CA ALA A 51 35.45 11.81 -13.57
C ALA A 51 36.53 12.90 -13.78
N GLU A 52 37.09 13.36 -12.66
CA GLU A 52 38.32 14.16 -12.49
C GLU A 52 38.30 15.65 -12.86
N LYS A 53 38.37 16.52 -11.83
CA LYS A 53 39.62 17.21 -11.50
C LYS A 53 39.57 17.99 -10.18
N THR A 54 40.68 17.86 -9.47
CA THR A 54 41.17 18.53 -8.27
C THR A 54 41.09 20.06 -8.33
N PHE A 55 40.67 20.72 -7.25
CA PHE A 55 41.21 22.03 -6.87
C PHE A 55 41.11 22.25 -5.35
N LYS A 56 42.22 22.68 -4.75
CA LYS A 56 42.34 23.16 -3.37
C LYS A 56 41.78 24.57 -3.29
N GLU A 57 40.99 24.89 -2.28
CA GLU A 57 40.98 26.23 -1.73
C GLU A 57 40.62 26.24 -0.24
N GLN A 58 41.44 26.95 0.53
CA GLN A 58 41.31 27.16 1.97
C GLN A 58 40.29 28.27 2.21
N GLY A 59 39.25 27.98 2.99
CA GLY A 59 38.28 28.96 3.46
C GLY A 59 37.77 28.56 4.84
N LYS A 60 38.20 29.30 5.85
CA LYS A 60 37.92 29.08 7.28
C LYS A 60 36.55 29.67 7.62
N GLN A 61 35.57 28.86 8.03
CA GLN A 61 34.35 29.27 8.75
C GLN A 61 33.77 28.07 9.54
N PRO A 62 32.93 28.32 10.56
CA PRO A 62 33.06 27.76 11.91
C PRO A 62 32.52 26.33 12.05
N GLU A 63 33.06 25.60 13.03
CA GLU A 63 32.57 24.30 13.52
C GLU A 63 31.06 24.38 13.81
N ALA A 64 30.25 23.97 12.84
CA ALA A 64 28.94 23.43 13.11
C ALA A 64 29.20 22.07 13.74
N ALA A 65 28.66 21.85 14.94
CA ALA A 65 28.67 20.56 15.59
C ALA A 65 28.21 19.51 14.56
N GLU A 66 29.13 18.63 14.18
CA GLU A 66 28.80 17.42 13.45
C GLU A 66 27.82 16.69 14.36
N SER A 67 26.53 16.76 14.01
CA SER A 67 25.57 15.79 14.49
C SER A 67 26.16 14.46 14.07
N GLU A 68 26.61 13.66 15.03
CA GLU A 68 26.88 12.26 14.80
C GLU A 68 25.57 11.70 14.25
N GLU A 69 25.47 11.60 12.93
CA GLU A 69 24.51 10.72 12.26
C GLU A 69 24.88 9.36 12.80
N SER A 70 24.18 8.96 13.87
CA SER A 70 24.24 7.62 14.36
C SER A 70 23.78 6.78 13.18
N ASP A 71 24.74 6.17 12.47
CA ASP A 71 24.52 5.07 11.54
C ASP A 71 23.96 3.90 12.35
N LEU A 72 22.72 4.05 12.82
CA LEU A 72 21.90 2.94 13.23
C LEU A 72 21.66 2.16 11.94
N GLU A 73 22.39 1.07 11.78
CA GLU A 73 21.93 -0.06 11.00
C GLU A 73 20.59 -0.47 11.63
N ILE A 74 19.50 0.14 11.17
CA ILE A 74 18.17 -0.38 11.41
C ILE A 74 18.19 -1.71 10.69
N GLU A 75 18.43 -2.79 11.43
CA GLU A 75 18.26 -4.15 10.94
C GLU A 75 16.83 -4.21 10.40
N TYR A 76 16.70 -4.30 9.07
CA TYR A 76 15.44 -4.53 8.36
C TYR A 76 14.96 -5.98 8.62
N ASP A 77 14.93 -6.38 9.90
CA ASP A 77 14.50 -7.70 10.33
C ASP A 77 12.98 -7.78 10.19
N GLY A 78 12.51 -8.54 9.20
CA GLY A 78 11.10 -8.78 8.95
C GLY A 78 10.49 -8.10 7.72
N VAL A 79 11.24 -7.31 6.96
CA VAL A 79 10.79 -6.86 5.63
C VAL A 79 11.00 -7.98 4.62
N ILE A 80 9.95 -8.30 3.87
CA ILE A 80 9.91 -9.35 2.86
C ILE A 80 9.69 -8.76 1.48
N GLU A 81 10.06 -9.51 0.45
CA GLU A 81 9.75 -9.13 -0.92
C GLU A 81 8.23 -9.17 -1.18
N PRO A 82 7.71 -8.29 -2.05
CA PRO A 82 6.30 -8.31 -2.42
C PRO A 82 5.94 -9.63 -3.13
N ASP A 83 4.77 -10.20 -2.81
CA ASP A 83 4.26 -11.36 -3.55
C ASP A 83 3.90 -10.99 -4.98
N MET A 84 4.34 -11.84 -5.92
CA MET A 84 4.18 -11.68 -7.37
C MET A 84 3.11 -12.63 -7.95
N ASP A 85 2.26 -13.19 -7.09
CA ASP A 85 1.16 -14.05 -7.49
C ASP A 85 0.07 -13.26 -8.24
N ASP A 86 -0.67 -13.97 -9.10
CA ASP A 86 -1.85 -13.40 -9.74
C ASP A 86 -2.87 -12.89 -8.69
N PRO A 87 -3.57 -11.77 -8.95
CA PRO A 87 -4.58 -11.27 -8.03
C PRO A 87 -5.64 -12.33 -7.71
N GLN A 88 -5.92 -12.48 -6.41
CA GLN A 88 -6.92 -13.43 -5.94
C GLN A 88 -8.34 -13.01 -6.35
N GLU A 89 -9.24 -13.99 -6.43
CA GLU A 89 -10.64 -13.74 -6.79
C GLU A 89 -11.37 -12.95 -5.69
N MET A 90 -12.11 -11.91 -6.11
CA MET A 90 -12.81 -10.96 -5.23
C MET A 90 -14.34 -11.09 -5.29
N GLY A 91 -14.86 -12.10 -5.98
CA GLY A 91 -16.30 -12.30 -6.20
C GLY A 91 -16.92 -11.23 -7.13
N ASP A 92 -18.23 -11.35 -7.36
CA ASP A 92 -19.00 -10.42 -8.21
C ASP A 92 -19.76 -9.40 -7.34
N GLU A 93 -19.38 -8.14 -7.43
CA GLU A 93 -19.99 -7.04 -6.66
C GLU A 93 -21.51 -6.91 -6.86
N TYR A 94 -22.02 -7.28 -8.04
CA TYR A 94 -23.43 -7.14 -8.41
C TYR A 94 -24.25 -8.41 -8.18
N LEU A 95 -23.66 -9.42 -7.54
CA LEU A 95 -24.34 -10.67 -7.25
C LEU A 95 -25.57 -10.44 -6.37
N GLU A 96 -26.72 -10.92 -6.82
CA GLU A 96 -27.94 -10.94 -5.99
C GLU A 96 -27.80 -12.02 -4.90
N ILE A 97 -27.56 -11.57 -3.67
CA ILE A 97 -27.32 -12.46 -2.53
C ILE A 97 -28.66 -12.97 -1.98
N THR A 98 -28.87 -14.29 -2.07
CA THR A 98 -30.03 -14.96 -1.46
C THR A 98 -29.74 -15.43 -0.03
N ASN A 99 -30.77 -15.63 0.79
CA ASN A 99 -30.59 -16.17 2.16
C ASN A 99 -29.87 -17.52 2.16
N GLU A 100 -30.13 -18.39 1.18
CA GLU A 100 -29.44 -19.66 1.05
C GLU A 100 -27.93 -19.47 0.78
N MET A 101 -27.57 -18.50 -0.07
CA MET A 101 -26.16 -18.17 -0.33
C MET A 101 -25.46 -17.61 0.90
N ILE A 102 -26.15 -16.80 1.71
CA ILE A 102 -25.64 -16.30 3.00
C ILE A 102 -25.36 -17.48 3.93
N ASP A 103 -26.29 -18.42 4.05
CA ASP A 103 -26.12 -19.61 4.89
C ASP A 103 -24.98 -20.51 4.39
N GLN A 104 -24.84 -20.67 3.07
CA GLN A 104 -23.71 -21.40 2.47
C GLN A 104 -22.37 -20.69 2.73
N ALA A 105 -22.32 -19.37 2.56
CA ALA A 105 -21.12 -18.57 2.85
C ALA A 105 -20.72 -18.68 4.32
N ASN A 106 -21.69 -18.63 5.24
CA ASN A 106 -21.45 -18.80 6.67
C ASN A 106 -20.89 -20.18 7.01
N ARG A 107 -21.44 -21.25 6.42
CA ARG A 107 -20.89 -22.62 6.57
C ARG A 107 -19.46 -22.73 6.05
N LYS A 108 -19.17 -22.13 4.89
CA LYS A 108 -17.82 -22.09 4.33
C LYS A 108 -16.85 -21.31 5.23
N MET A 109 -17.30 -20.21 5.80
CA MET A 109 -16.54 -19.41 6.76
C MET A 109 -16.23 -20.21 8.05
N GLU A 110 -17.20 -20.94 8.59
CA GLU A 110 -16.99 -21.82 9.76
C GLU A 110 -15.95 -22.90 9.46
N HIS A 111 -16.04 -23.56 8.32
CA HIS A 111 -15.04 -24.54 7.89
C HIS A 111 -13.66 -23.89 7.69
N ALA A 112 -13.59 -22.65 7.20
CA ALA A 112 -12.33 -21.93 7.05
C ALA A 112 -11.66 -21.69 8.41
N PHE A 113 -12.43 -21.34 9.44
CA PHE A 113 -11.91 -21.22 10.80
C PHE A 113 -11.41 -22.55 11.36
N ALA A 114 -12.16 -23.65 11.15
CA ALA A 114 -11.68 -24.98 11.55
C ALA A 114 -10.35 -25.34 10.86
N ALA A 115 -10.20 -25.05 9.57
CA ALA A 115 -8.94 -25.24 8.85
C ALA A 115 -7.80 -24.37 9.42
N LEU A 116 -8.09 -23.16 9.90
CA LEU A 116 -7.09 -22.32 10.57
C LEU A 116 -6.64 -22.89 11.91
N ASP A 117 -7.56 -23.49 12.68
CA ASP A 117 -7.25 -24.15 13.95
C ASP A 117 -6.37 -25.40 13.74
N GLU A 118 -6.55 -26.07 12.60
CA GLU A 118 -5.71 -27.20 12.15
C GLU A 118 -4.38 -26.75 11.50
N GLY A 119 -4.20 -25.44 11.25
CA GLY A 119 -3.00 -24.89 10.60
C GLY A 119 -2.99 -25.02 9.07
N GLU A 120 -4.08 -25.45 8.45
CA GLU A 120 -4.22 -25.65 7.00
C GLU A 120 -4.51 -24.32 6.28
N LEU A 121 -3.52 -23.42 6.25
CA LEU A 121 -3.69 -22.03 5.78
C LEU A 121 -4.19 -21.92 4.32
N GLN A 122 -3.69 -22.75 3.40
CA GLN A 122 -4.14 -22.71 2.00
C GLN A 122 -5.61 -23.13 1.86
N LYS A 123 -6.01 -24.17 2.57
CA LYS A 123 -7.41 -24.63 2.59
C LYS A 123 -8.35 -23.57 3.18
N ALA A 124 -7.90 -22.85 4.20
CA ALA A 124 -8.65 -21.72 4.73
C ALA A 124 -8.85 -20.61 3.68
N ILE A 125 -7.82 -20.28 2.88
CA ILE A 125 -7.95 -19.32 1.77
C ILE A 125 -8.96 -19.80 0.73
N ASP A 126 -8.91 -21.07 0.35
CA ASP A 126 -9.84 -21.63 -0.65
C ASP A 126 -11.29 -21.56 -0.13
N LEU A 127 -11.51 -21.89 1.15
CA LEU A 127 -12.82 -21.81 1.79
C LEU A 127 -13.34 -20.38 1.94
N PHE A 128 -12.48 -19.41 2.29
CA PHE A 128 -12.86 -18.00 2.27
C PHE A 128 -13.16 -17.51 0.86
N THR A 129 -12.42 -17.97 -0.15
CA THR A 129 -12.67 -17.62 -1.56
C THR A 129 -14.02 -18.15 -2.02
N ASP A 130 -14.36 -19.39 -1.69
CA ASP A 130 -15.71 -19.94 -1.91
C ASP A 130 -16.79 -19.14 -1.19
N ALA A 131 -16.55 -18.72 0.06
CA ALA A 131 -17.49 -17.88 0.79
C ALA A 131 -17.68 -16.50 0.12
N ILE A 132 -16.61 -15.90 -0.40
CA ILE A 132 -16.63 -14.61 -1.10
C ILE A 132 -17.42 -14.72 -2.41
N ARG A 133 -17.28 -15.83 -3.15
CA ARG A 133 -18.11 -16.09 -4.35
C ARG A 133 -19.61 -16.11 -4.03
N LEU A 134 -19.97 -16.58 -2.84
CA LEU A 134 -21.36 -16.69 -2.40
C LEU A 134 -21.88 -15.38 -1.79
N ASN A 135 -21.02 -14.62 -1.10
CA ASN A 135 -21.37 -13.36 -0.47
C ASN A 135 -20.21 -12.34 -0.56
N PRO A 136 -20.05 -11.68 -1.71
CA PRO A 136 -18.94 -10.75 -1.96
C PRO A 136 -19.12 -9.41 -1.25
N GLN A 137 -20.25 -9.16 -0.62
CA GLN A 137 -20.54 -7.93 0.13
C GLN A 137 -20.24 -8.08 1.63
N PHE A 138 -19.81 -9.26 2.09
CA PHE A 138 -19.53 -9.50 3.50
C PHE A 138 -18.08 -9.17 3.87
N THR A 139 -17.87 -8.00 4.47
CA THR A 139 -16.57 -7.46 4.89
C THR A 139 -15.69 -8.49 5.62
N LEU A 140 -16.26 -9.26 6.54
CA LEU A 140 -15.48 -10.17 7.40
C LEU A 140 -14.77 -11.27 6.61
N LEU A 141 -15.28 -11.68 5.45
CA LEU A 141 -14.62 -12.71 4.65
C LEU A 141 -13.26 -12.24 4.13
N TYR A 142 -13.20 -11.00 3.62
CA TYR A 142 -11.96 -10.38 3.16
C TYR A 142 -11.00 -10.12 4.33
N VAL A 143 -11.50 -9.60 5.46
CA VAL A 143 -10.68 -9.35 6.66
C VAL A 143 -10.04 -10.64 7.16
N ASN A 144 -10.80 -11.73 7.22
CA ASN A 144 -10.29 -13.01 7.68
C ASN A 144 -9.30 -13.59 6.68
N ARG A 145 -9.59 -13.57 5.37
CA ARG A 145 -8.68 -14.06 4.33
C ARG A 145 -7.36 -13.24 4.27
N ALA A 146 -7.43 -11.92 4.44
CA ALA A 146 -6.25 -11.06 4.57
C ALA A 146 -5.36 -11.48 5.75
N SER A 147 -5.96 -11.81 6.90
CA SER A 147 -5.19 -12.31 8.05
C SER A 147 -4.43 -13.62 7.76
N VAL A 148 -4.99 -14.47 6.89
CA VAL A 148 -4.32 -15.70 6.44
C VAL A 148 -3.19 -15.38 5.47
N PHE A 149 -3.40 -14.44 4.54
CA PHE A 149 -2.34 -13.98 3.64
C PHE A 149 -1.16 -13.35 4.40
N VAL A 150 -1.40 -12.56 5.44
CA VAL A 150 -0.33 -12.05 6.33
C VAL A 150 0.45 -13.20 6.97
N LYS A 151 -0.24 -14.23 7.49
CA LYS A 151 0.42 -15.43 8.06
C LYS A 151 1.26 -16.20 7.04
N LEU A 152 0.84 -16.18 5.77
CA LEU A 152 1.57 -16.79 4.65
C LEU A 152 2.64 -15.88 4.04
N GLN A 153 2.89 -14.69 4.61
CA GLN A 153 3.83 -13.72 4.04
C GLN A 153 3.47 -13.30 2.60
N LYS A 154 2.17 -13.12 2.32
CA LYS A 154 1.64 -12.59 1.05
C LYS A 154 1.01 -11.20 1.23
N PRO A 155 1.83 -10.16 1.46
CA PRO A 155 1.35 -8.84 1.87
C PRO A 155 0.52 -8.11 0.80
N ASN A 156 0.83 -8.20 -0.49
CA ASN A 156 0.03 -7.58 -1.57
C ASN A 156 -1.36 -8.21 -1.65
N ALA A 157 -1.46 -9.55 -1.55
CA ALA A 157 -2.75 -10.22 -1.47
C ALA A 157 -3.55 -9.74 -0.25
N ALA A 158 -2.92 -9.64 0.94
CA ALA A 158 -3.57 -9.13 2.14
C ALA A 158 -4.06 -7.68 1.96
N ILE A 159 -3.25 -6.80 1.36
CA ILE A 159 -3.61 -5.39 1.11
C ILE A 159 -4.87 -5.31 0.23
N ARG A 160 -4.92 -6.05 -0.88
CA ARG A 160 -6.10 -6.07 -1.78
C ARG A 160 -7.39 -6.47 -1.06
N ASP A 161 -7.31 -7.50 -0.21
CA ASP A 161 -8.46 -7.93 0.59
C ASP A 161 -8.87 -6.86 1.62
N CYS A 162 -7.90 -6.23 2.29
CA CYS A 162 -8.17 -5.17 3.24
C CYS A 162 -8.74 -3.91 2.59
N ASP A 163 -8.26 -3.54 1.40
CA ASP A 163 -8.79 -2.42 0.62
C ASP A 163 -10.25 -2.67 0.28
N ARG A 164 -10.59 -3.86 -0.23
CA ARG A 164 -11.98 -4.24 -0.48
C ARG A 164 -12.81 -4.23 0.81
N ALA A 165 -12.25 -4.69 1.92
CA ALA A 165 -12.93 -4.65 3.21
C ALA A 165 -13.19 -3.20 3.69
N CYS A 166 -12.25 -2.27 3.45
CA CYS A 166 -12.41 -0.85 3.76
C CYS A 166 -13.43 -0.16 2.84
N GLU A 167 -13.51 -0.54 1.56
CA GLU A 167 -14.57 -0.07 0.65
C GLU A 167 -15.96 -0.48 1.15
N LEU A 168 -16.12 -1.74 1.55
CA LEU A 168 -17.39 -2.28 2.03
C LEU A 168 -17.76 -1.71 3.42
N ASN A 169 -16.78 -1.55 4.30
CA ASN A 169 -16.98 -1.01 5.63
C ASN A 169 -15.78 -0.16 6.08
N PRO A 170 -15.85 1.17 5.86
CA PRO A 170 -14.80 2.10 6.25
C PRO A 170 -14.55 2.15 7.76
N ASN A 171 -15.48 1.66 8.58
CA ASN A 171 -15.41 1.63 10.04
C ASN A 171 -14.95 0.26 10.58
N SER A 172 -14.28 -0.54 9.76
CA SER A 172 -13.72 -1.83 10.16
C SER A 172 -12.30 -1.65 10.70
N ALA A 173 -12.16 -1.57 12.03
CA ALA A 173 -10.85 -1.51 12.68
C ALA A 173 -9.95 -2.70 12.34
N GLN A 174 -10.52 -3.88 12.07
CA GLN A 174 -9.72 -5.04 11.67
C GLN A 174 -9.15 -4.92 10.25
N SER A 175 -9.85 -4.25 9.33
CA SER A 175 -9.35 -4.04 7.97
C SER A 175 -8.07 -3.21 7.99
N TYR A 176 -8.07 -2.09 8.72
CA TYR A 176 -6.87 -1.26 8.90
C TYR A 176 -5.76 -2.00 9.63
N LYS A 177 -6.09 -2.78 10.67
CA LYS A 177 -5.09 -3.57 11.40
C LYS A 177 -4.30 -4.48 10.45
N TRP A 178 -4.99 -5.28 9.65
CA TRP A 178 -4.34 -6.26 8.78
C TRP A 178 -3.62 -5.60 7.60
N ARG A 179 -4.16 -4.50 7.06
CA ARG A 179 -3.48 -3.71 6.02
C ARG A 179 -2.19 -3.08 6.55
N GLY A 180 -2.22 -2.50 7.75
CA GLY A 180 -1.04 -1.96 8.41
C GLY A 180 0.03 -3.04 8.67
N GLN A 181 -0.38 -4.25 9.08
CA GLN A 181 0.55 -5.38 9.23
C GLN A 181 1.15 -5.83 7.89
N ALA A 182 0.36 -5.84 6.80
CA ALA A 182 0.87 -6.16 5.48
C ALA A 182 1.84 -5.07 4.96
N HIS A 183 1.56 -3.80 5.22
CA HIS A 183 2.49 -2.70 4.93
C HIS A 183 3.79 -2.81 5.73
N MET A 184 3.74 -3.20 7.01
CA MET A 184 4.95 -3.49 7.79
C MET A 184 5.81 -4.59 7.16
N LEU A 185 5.20 -5.66 6.66
CA LEU A 185 5.92 -6.73 5.97
C LEU A 185 6.63 -6.22 4.71
N LEU A 186 6.08 -5.23 4.02
CA LEU A 186 6.72 -4.60 2.85
C LEU A 186 7.71 -3.48 3.19
N GLY A 187 7.84 -3.12 4.46
CA GLY A 187 8.62 -1.96 4.88
C GLY A 187 7.95 -0.61 4.55
N HIS A 188 6.65 -0.61 4.24
CA HIS A 188 5.85 0.59 3.99
C HIS A 188 5.42 1.22 5.34
N TRP A 189 6.40 1.76 6.06
CA TRP A 189 6.22 2.17 7.46
C TRP A 189 5.24 3.33 7.64
N GLU A 190 5.19 4.26 6.68
CA GLU A 190 4.29 5.41 6.75
C GLU A 190 2.83 4.98 6.60
N GLU A 191 2.55 4.15 5.60
CA GLU A 191 1.23 3.57 5.36
C GLU A 191 0.77 2.72 6.55
N ALA A 192 1.68 1.90 7.11
CA ALA A 192 1.38 1.12 8.31
C ALA A 192 1.00 2.01 9.50
N ALA A 193 1.73 3.11 9.74
CA ALA A 193 1.45 4.04 10.83
C ALA A 193 0.09 4.76 10.66
N GLN A 194 -0.24 5.13 9.41
CA GLN A 194 -1.55 5.70 9.08
C GLN A 194 -2.67 4.70 9.39
N ASP A 195 -2.52 3.45 8.96
CA ASP A 195 -3.51 2.40 9.20
C ASP A 195 -3.73 2.10 10.68
N PHE A 196 -2.67 2.04 11.51
CA PHE A 196 -2.83 1.86 12.95
C PHE A 196 -3.51 3.07 13.62
N THR A 197 -3.25 4.27 13.11
CA THR A 197 -3.95 5.48 13.57
C THR A 197 -5.45 5.38 13.26
N MET A 198 -5.81 5.00 12.03
CA MET A 198 -7.20 4.79 11.61
C MET A 198 -7.88 3.65 12.38
N GLN A 199 -7.16 2.56 12.67
CA GLN A 199 -7.68 1.48 13.53
C GLN A 199 -8.09 2.00 14.91
N SER A 200 -7.26 2.88 15.51
CA SER A 200 -7.49 3.41 16.85
C SER A 200 -8.63 4.43 16.90
N SER A 201 -8.76 5.27 15.87
CA SER A 201 -9.82 6.28 15.79
C SER A 201 -11.19 5.63 15.64
N VAL A 202 -11.33 4.65 14.74
CA VAL A 202 -12.58 3.91 14.50
C VAL A 202 -13.10 3.20 15.76
N LYS A 203 -12.20 2.73 16.63
CA LYS A 203 -12.61 2.11 17.91
C LYS A 203 -13.18 3.13 18.90
N THR A 204 -12.69 4.36 18.84
CA THR A 204 -13.03 5.43 19.80
C THR A 204 -14.40 6.06 19.50
N GLU A 205 -14.82 6.11 18.24
CA GLU A 205 -16.13 6.63 17.82
C GLU A 205 -17.34 5.74 18.17
N ARG A 206 -17.10 4.55 18.76
CA ARG A 206 -18.15 3.58 19.13
C ARG A 206 -18.55 3.63 20.62
N LEU A 207 -18.11 4.63 21.38
CA LEU A 207 -18.40 4.83 22.81
C LEU A 207 -19.21 6.10 23.03
#